data_AF-A0A418C5K4-F1
#
_entry.id   AF-A0A418C5K4-F1
#
_cell.length_a   1.000
_cell.length_b   1.000
_cell.length_c   1.000
_cell.angle_alpha   90.00
_cell.angle_beta   90.00
_cell.angle_gamma   90.00
#
_symmetry.space_group_name_H-M   'P 1'
#
loop_
_entity.id
_entity.type
_entity.pdbx_description
1 polymer ?
#
loop_
_entity_poly.entity_id
_entity_poly.type
_entity_poly.pdbx_seq_one_letter_code
_entity_poly.pdbx_strand_id
1 'polypeptide(L)'
;MWSILVAMAVVAAVTEPGKRCPGSPNQCSLHGSCMINRHGEYICNCQWGYTGFDCAQKMCPHGFDPVTSDAVQEKKLRVSILHLPPSSSILVQFHGHVVELDAAAGGATHLTTDVCAQVFRRFRNLGDLSCASTAVSADASSSSLPVAEFDLTLHSFPVYPVMNNLFHHAGNPSASDFSCDPPSACRFTSLTDANIKAYLPCSNHGLCNAVSGHLNGPVTIQGNVLHANHTTLAGGVTVRGTTAIHSEDLGSVTVGKLTSLVALSVTDAASACLTCRHAENHV
;
A
#
# COMPACT_ATOMS: atom_id res chain seq x y z
N MET A 1 -10.62 82.68 1.60
CA MET A 1 -9.63 81.59 1.47
C MET A 1 -10.32 80.32 1.92
N TRP A 2 -10.44 79.31 1.06
CA TRP A 2 -11.18 78.08 1.36
C TRP A 2 -10.22 76.89 1.25
N SER A 3 -9.88 76.28 2.38
CA SER A 3 -8.91 75.19 2.43
C SER A 3 -9.58 73.86 2.06
N ILE A 4 -9.21 73.30 0.91
CA ILE A 4 -9.68 71.98 0.47
C ILE A 4 -8.79 70.92 1.13
N LEU A 5 -9.36 70.17 2.08
CA LEU A 5 -8.71 68.99 2.67
C LEU A 5 -8.83 67.81 1.70
N VAL A 6 -7.71 67.42 1.10
CA VAL A 6 -7.63 66.19 0.28
C VAL A 6 -7.42 65.01 1.21
N ALA A 7 -8.47 64.23 1.44
CA ALA A 7 -8.38 62.97 2.17
C ALA A 7 -7.70 61.91 1.28
N MET A 8 -6.45 61.56 1.60
CA MET A 8 -5.80 60.40 0.98
C MET A 8 -6.44 59.11 1.51
N ALA A 9 -7.31 58.51 0.69
CA ALA A 9 -7.76 57.15 0.92
C ALA A 9 -6.59 56.18 0.68
N VAL A 10 -6.00 55.67 1.76
CA VAL A 10 -5.04 54.56 1.68
C VAL A 10 -5.81 53.31 1.28
N VAL A 11 -5.83 53.03 -0.03
CA VAL A 11 -6.34 51.75 -0.54
C VAL A 11 -5.36 50.67 -0.11
N ALA A 12 -5.69 49.97 0.97
CA ALA A 12 -5.03 48.72 1.30
C ALA A 12 -5.24 47.77 0.12
N ALA A 13 -4.19 47.49 -0.63
CA ALA A 13 -4.21 46.49 -1.68
C ALA A 13 -4.44 45.13 -1.01
N VAL A 14 -5.70 44.70 -0.98
CA VAL A 14 -6.03 43.30 -0.69
C VAL A 14 -5.42 42.51 -1.82
N THR A 15 -4.22 41.96 -1.57
CA THR A 15 -3.65 40.96 -2.45
C THR A 15 -4.63 39.80 -2.44
N GLU A 16 -5.38 39.62 -3.53
CA GLU A 16 -6.11 38.38 -3.75
C GLU A 16 -5.12 37.23 -3.49
N PRO A 17 -5.49 36.20 -2.72
CA PRO A 17 -4.63 35.04 -2.53
C PRO A 17 -4.43 34.42 -3.91
N GLY A 18 -3.30 34.79 -4.55
CA GLY A 18 -3.04 34.46 -5.93
C GLY A 18 -3.15 32.96 -6.13
N LYS A 19 -3.72 32.55 -7.26
CA LYS A 19 -4.02 31.15 -7.60
C LYS A 19 -2.87 30.21 -7.22
N ARG A 20 -3.04 29.46 -6.12
CA ARG A 20 -2.02 28.64 -5.45
C ARG A 20 -2.67 27.37 -4.94
N CYS A 21 -1.89 26.29 -4.92
CA CYS A 21 -2.27 25.09 -4.20
C CYS A 21 -2.23 25.29 -2.68
N PRO A 22 -2.92 24.41 -1.92
CA PRO A 22 -2.88 24.38 -0.46
C PRO A 22 -1.46 24.31 0.11
N GLY A 23 -1.30 24.70 1.38
CA GLY A 23 -0.02 24.77 2.07
C GLY A 23 0.60 26.17 2.07
N SER A 24 1.13 26.58 3.22
CA SER A 24 1.77 27.89 3.42
C SER A 24 2.91 27.76 4.44
N PRO A 25 4.09 28.37 4.24
CA PRO A 25 4.46 29.19 3.07
C PRO A 25 4.71 28.38 1.79
N ASN A 26 4.88 27.06 1.92
CA ASN A 26 5.21 26.17 0.81
C ASN A 26 3.96 25.44 0.29
N GLN A 27 3.70 25.56 -1.01
CA GLN A 27 2.61 24.83 -1.66
C GLN A 27 2.85 23.32 -1.58
N CYS A 28 1.78 22.57 -1.30
CA CYS A 28 1.79 21.12 -1.07
C CYS A 28 2.84 20.66 -0.06
N SER A 29 3.21 21.53 0.90
CA SER A 29 4.19 21.29 1.96
C SER A 29 5.54 20.73 1.50
N LEU A 30 5.90 20.95 0.21
CA LEU A 30 7.03 20.31 -0.47
C LEU A 30 6.94 18.76 -0.58
N HIS A 31 5.79 18.17 -0.26
CA HIS A 31 5.48 16.74 -0.25
C HIS A 31 4.45 16.35 -1.32
N GLY A 32 4.26 17.20 -2.33
CA GLY A 32 3.34 16.95 -3.44
C GLY A 32 3.56 17.88 -4.62
N SER A 33 2.93 17.55 -5.74
CA SER A 33 2.87 18.40 -6.93
C SER A 33 1.57 19.21 -6.93
N CYS A 34 1.68 20.52 -7.19
CA CYS A 34 0.53 21.38 -7.38
C CYS A 34 -0.13 21.09 -8.74
N MET A 35 -1.43 20.80 -8.75
CA MET A 35 -2.20 20.51 -9.96
C MET A 35 -3.51 21.31 -9.98
N ILE A 36 -4.13 21.41 -11.16
CA ILE A 36 -5.47 21.97 -11.33
C ILE A 36 -6.41 20.82 -11.68
N ASN A 37 -7.52 20.68 -10.95
CA ASN A 37 -8.51 19.64 -11.23
C ASN A 37 -9.47 20.04 -12.37
N ARG A 38 -10.39 19.14 -12.75
CA ARG A 38 -11.35 19.39 -13.85
C ARG A 38 -12.33 20.55 -13.58
N HIS A 39 -12.47 21.02 -12.34
CA HIS A 39 -13.29 22.17 -11.96
C HIS A 39 -12.49 23.49 -11.89
N GLY A 40 -11.18 23.45 -12.19
CA GLY A 40 -10.30 24.63 -12.11
C GLY A 40 -9.74 24.91 -10.71
N GLU A 41 -9.94 24.00 -9.75
CA GLU A 41 -9.47 24.14 -8.38
C GLU A 41 -8.01 23.68 -8.25
N TYR A 42 -7.23 24.41 -7.44
CA TYR A 42 -5.84 24.08 -7.17
C TYR A 42 -5.76 23.05 -6.05
N ILE A 43 -5.21 21.87 -6.36
CA ILE A 43 -5.12 20.72 -5.46
C ILE A 43 -3.71 20.15 -5.44
N CYS A 44 -3.37 19.45 -4.36
CA CYS A 44 -2.09 18.76 -4.25
C CYS A 44 -2.22 17.28 -4.61
N ASN A 45 -1.33 16.79 -5.47
CA ASN A 45 -1.07 15.37 -5.68
C ASN A 45 0.12 14.97 -4.81
N CYS A 46 -0.12 14.27 -3.70
CA CYS A 46 0.92 14.00 -2.71
C CYS A 46 1.91 12.93 -3.18
N GLN A 47 3.14 12.99 -2.66
CA GLN A 47 4.13 11.93 -2.83
C GLN A 47 3.67 10.66 -2.10
N TRP A 48 4.21 9.50 -2.49
CA TRP A 48 3.96 8.24 -1.79
C TRP A 48 4.33 8.37 -0.30
N GLY A 49 3.42 7.91 0.57
CA GLY A 49 3.54 8.05 2.01
C GLY A 49 3.10 9.41 2.59
N TYR A 50 2.59 10.33 1.76
CA TYR A 50 2.00 11.60 2.19
C TYR A 50 0.54 11.75 1.77
N THR A 51 -0.24 12.45 2.59
CA THR A 51 -1.68 12.64 2.42
C THR A 51 -2.15 13.96 3.04
N GLY A 52 -3.46 14.18 3.04
CA GLY A 52 -4.09 15.43 3.46
C GLY A 52 -4.25 16.41 2.30
N PHE A 53 -4.82 17.58 2.60
CA PHE A 53 -5.18 18.59 1.61
C PHE A 53 -3.96 19.32 1.01
N ASP A 54 -2.92 19.51 1.82
CA ASP A 54 -1.66 20.19 1.50
C ASP A 54 -0.43 19.27 1.60
N CYS A 55 -0.63 17.96 1.64
CA CYS A 55 0.41 16.94 1.81
C CYS A 55 1.28 17.07 3.07
N ALA A 56 0.88 17.87 4.09
CA ALA A 56 1.64 17.99 5.33
C ALA A 56 1.62 16.70 6.18
N GLN A 57 0.64 15.81 5.96
CA GLN A 57 0.45 14.62 6.77
C GLN A 57 1.20 13.43 6.18
N LYS A 58 2.07 12.79 6.98
CA LYS A 58 2.61 11.48 6.67
C LYS A 58 1.58 10.40 6.94
N MET A 59 1.45 9.45 6.01
CA MET A 59 0.67 8.24 6.22
C MET A 59 1.41 7.31 7.16
N CYS A 60 0.73 6.80 8.18
CA CYS A 60 1.28 5.75 9.03
C CYS A 60 1.34 4.39 8.29
N PRO A 61 2.15 3.43 8.78
CA PRO A 61 2.08 2.04 8.33
C PRO A 61 0.63 1.54 8.35
N HIS A 62 0.24 0.76 7.36
CA HIS A 62 -1.08 0.14 7.30
C HIS A 62 -0.97 -1.37 7.43
N GLY A 63 -2.06 -2.03 7.82
CA GLY A 63 -2.11 -3.48 7.94
C GLY A 63 -3.51 -3.99 8.24
N PHE A 64 -3.62 -5.30 8.32
CA PHE A 64 -4.84 -5.97 8.76
C PHE A 64 -4.83 -6.10 10.28
N ASP A 65 -5.96 -5.78 10.93
CA ASP A 65 -6.13 -5.93 12.38
C ASP A 65 -6.08 -7.41 12.76
N PRO A 66 -5.07 -7.88 13.52
CA PRO A 66 -4.90 -9.30 13.84
C PRO A 66 -5.99 -9.86 14.75
N VAL A 67 -6.79 -9.00 15.41
CA VAL A 67 -7.89 -9.45 16.29
C VAL A 67 -9.18 -9.65 15.51
N THR A 68 -9.44 -8.81 14.50
CA THR A 68 -10.72 -8.79 13.78
C THR A 68 -10.66 -9.45 12.41
N SER A 69 -9.48 -9.75 11.86
CA SER A 69 -9.32 -10.30 10.50
C SER A 69 -9.58 -11.80 10.35
N ASP A 70 -9.63 -12.58 11.43
CA ASP A 70 -9.75 -14.06 11.36
C ASP A 70 -11.10 -14.53 10.79
N ALA A 71 -12.18 -13.79 11.06
CA ALA A 71 -13.54 -14.11 10.57
C ALA A 71 -13.84 -13.50 9.19
N VAL A 72 -12.82 -12.94 8.52
CA VAL A 72 -12.99 -12.00 7.41
C VAL A 72 -12.25 -12.52 6.16
N GLN A 73 -12.91 -12.38 5.00
CA GLN A 73 -12.43 -12.92 3.74
C GLN A 73 -11.29 -12.09 3.14
N GLU A 74 -10.50 -12.75 2.31
CA GLU A 74 -9.45 -12.10 1.52
C GLU A 74 -10.03 -11.52 0.23
N LYS A 75 -9.44 -10.45 -0.28
CA LYS A 75 -9.90 -9.86 -1.53
C LYS A 75 -9.62 -10.82 -2.68
N LYS A 76 -10.67 -11.19 -3.41
CA LYS A 76 -10.56 -12.02 -4.63
C LYS A 76 -11.05 -11.27 -5.86
N LEU A 77 -10.24 -11.35 -6.91
CA LEU A 77 -10.46 -10.74 -8.22
C LEU A 77 -10.24 -11.82 -9.29
N ARG A 78 -10.92 -11.74 -10.43
CA ARG A 78 -10.55 -12.47 -11.63
C ARG A 78 -9.90 -11.52 -12.62
N VAL A 79 -8.80 -11.94 -13.22
CA VAL A 79 -8.22 -11.29 -14.40
C VAL A 79 -8.45 -12.17 -15.62
N SER A 80 -9.23 -11.67 -16.57
CA SER A 80 -9.45 -12.28 -17.87
C SER A 80 -8.53 -11.62 -18.88
N ILE A 81 -7.55 -12.33 -19.44
CA ILE A 81 -6.73 -11.84 -20.56
C ILE A 81 -7.53 -12.06 -21.84
N LEU A 82 -7.93 -10.99 -22.52
CA LEU A 82 -8.83 -11.02 -23.69
C LEU A 82 -8.06 -11.00 -25.02
N HIS A 83 -6.96 -10.26 -25.08
CA HIS A 83 -6.17 -10.09 -26.29
C HIS A 83 -4.70 -9.84 -25.96
N LEU A 84 -3.81 -10.64 -26.56
CA LEU A 84 -2.38 -10.39 -26.55
C LEU A 84 -2.02 -9.50 -27.75
N PRO A 85 -1.45 -8.29 -27.55
CA PRO A 85 -1.05 -7.42 -28.66
C PRO A 85 0.13 -8.02 -29.43
N PRO A 86 0.48 -7.50 -30.63
CA PRO A 86 1.61 -8.01 -31.43
C PRO A 86 2.98 -7.95 -30.73
N SER A 87 3.16 -7.04 -29.77
CA SER A 87 4.34 -6.99 -28.88
C SER A 87 4.42 -8.17 -27.91
N SER A 88 3.34 -8.95 -27.77
CA SER A 88 3.14 -10.01 -26.78
C SER A 88 3.19 -9.56 -25.31
N SER A 89 3.31 -8.26 -25.03
CA SER A 89 3.28 -7.72 -23.66
C SER A 89 2.11 -6.77 -23.40
N ILE A 90 1.55 -6.84 -22.20
CA ILE A 90 0.44 -6.02 -21.70
C ILE A 90 0.93 -5.30 -20.45
N LEU A 91 0.72 -3.98 -20.35
CA LEU A 91 0.97 -3.27 -19.10
C LEU A 91 -0.24 -3.41 -18.18
N VAL A 92 -0.07 -4.00 -17.00
CA VAL A 92 -1.10 -4.07 -15.96
C VAL A 92 -0.88 -2.94 -14.98
N GLN A 93 -1.94 -2.21 -14.62
CA GLN A 93 -1.87 -1.06 -13.73
C GLN A 93 -2.75 -1.24 -12.50
N PHE A 94 -2.32 -0.71 -11.36
CA PHE A 94 -3.09 -0.65 -10.12
C PHE A 94 -2.66 0.56 -9.30
N HIS A 95 -3.60 1.49 -9.02
CA HIS A 95 -3.35 2.73 -8.26
C HIS A 95 -2.01 3.44 -8.61
N GLY A 96 -1.77 3.73 -9.88
CA GLY A 96 -0.58 4.46 -10.34
C GLY A 96 0.73 3.66 -10.41
N HIS A 97 0.73 2.41 -9.93
CA HIS A 97 1.81 1.45 -10.22
C HIS A 97 1.51 0.68 -11.51
N VAL A 98 2.57 0.28 -12.21
CA VAL A 98 2.49 -0.45 -13.49
C VAL A 98 3.51 -1.60 -13.48
N VAL A 99 3.10 -2.76 -13.99
CA VAL A 99 3.97 -3.92 -14.27
C VAL A 99 3.70 -4.46 -15.67
N GLU A 100 4.70 -5.05 -16.29
CA GLU A 100 4.56 -5.67 -17.62
C GLU A 100 4.29 -7.18 -17.51
N LEU A 101 3.15 -7.62 -18.03
CA LEU A 101 2.84 -9.03 -18.29
C LEU A 101 3.39 -9.39 -19.67
N ASP A 102 4.46 -10.16 -19.71
CA ASP A 102 5.07 -10.64 -20.97
C ASP A 102 4.60 -12.06 -21.30
N ALA A 103 4.05 -12.24 -22.51
CA ALA A 103 3.65 -13.51 -23.10
C ALA A 103 4.51 -13.89 -24.31
N ALA A 104 5.62 -13.18 -24.57
CA ALA A 104 6.53 -13.49 -25.67
C ALA A 104 7.08 -14.93 -25.58
N ALA A 105 7.47 -15.46 -26.74
CA ALA A 105 7.91 -16.83 -26.98
C ALA A 105 6.87 -17.97 -26.81
N GLY A 106 5.75 -17.78 -26.09
CA GLY A 106 4.71 -18.83 -25.95
C GLY A 106 3.26 -18.42 -26.17
N GLY A 107 2.94 -17.12 -26.16
CA GLY A 107 1.56 -16.64 -26.25
C GLY A 107 0.69 -17.20 -25.12
N ALA A 108 -0.47 -17.77 -25.46
CA ALA A 108 -1.39 -18.35 -24.48
C ALA A 108 -0.77 -19.42 -23.57
N THR A 109 0.17 -20.23 -24.07
CA THR A 109 0.77 -21.33 -23.29
C THR A 109 1.83 -20.85 -22.29
N HIS A 110 2.32 -19.62 -22.42
CA HIS A 110 3.20 -18.98 -21.44
C HIS A 110 2.41 -18.39 -20.25
N LEU A 111 1.11 -18.14 -20.42
CA LEU A 111 0.23 -17.65 -19.37
C LEU A 111 -0.10 -18.80 -18.39
N THR A 112 0.81 -19.06 -17.47
CA THR A 112 0.64 -20.03 -16.38
C THR A 112 0.29 -19.35 -15.07
N THR A 113 -0.19 -20.14 -14.10
CA THR A 113 -0.47 -19.69 -12.73
C THR A 113 0.78 -19.07 -12.06
N ASP A 114 1.97 -19.64 -12.31
CA ASP A 114 3.23 -19.12 -11.78
C ASP A 114 3.62 -17.78 -12.42
N VAL A 115 3.45 -17.65 -13.75
CA VAL A 115 3.68 -16.37 -14.44
C VAL A 115 2.70 -15.30 -13.92
N CYS A 116 1.42 -15.62 -13.73
CA CYS A 116 0.47 -14.74 -13.06
C CYS A 116 0.99 -14.28 -11.67
N ALA A 117 1.39 -15.21 -10.80
CA ALA A 117 1.86 -14.86 -9.46
C ALA A 117 3.14 -14.01 -9.49
N GLN A 118 4.09 -14.33 -10.37
CA GLN A 118 5.32 -13.56 -10.58
C GLN A 118 5.06 -12.16 -11.15
N VAL A 119 4.04 -11.98 -11.99
CA VAL A 119 3.64 -10.67 -12.53
C VAL A 119 3.08 -9.80 -11.43
N PHE A 120 2.07 -10.29 -10.70
CA PHE A 120 1.43 -9.47 -9.68
C PHE A 120 2.33 -9.20 -8.47
N ARG A 121 3.25 -10.10 -8.11
CA ARG A 121 4.28 -9.87 -7.06
C ARG A 121 5.32 -8.79 -7.41
N ARG A 122 5.35 -8.27 -8.64
CA ARG A 122 6.19 -7.11 -9.03
C ARG A 122 5.55 -5.76 -8.66
N PHE A 123 4.26 -5.70 -8.34
CA PHE A 123 3.62 -4.49 -7.84
C PHE A 123 4.20 -4.12 -6.47
N ARG A 124 4.70 -2.88 -6.33
CA ARG A 124 5.19 -2.39 -5.03
C ARG A 124 4.08 -2.06 -4.04
N ASN A 125 2.84 -1.91 -4.52
CA ASN A 125 1.63 -1.62 -3.75
C ASN A 125 0.73 -2.85 -3.52
N LEU A 126 1.18 -4.06 -3.89
CA LEU A 126 0.57 -5.33 -3.47
C LEU A 126 1.52 -6.06 -2.52
N GLY A 127 0.97 -6.78 -1.54
CA GLY A 127 1.74 -7.61 -0.62
C GLY A 127 1.89 -9.03 -1.16
N ASP A 128 1.69 -10.01 -0.28
CA ASP A 128 1.61 -11.41 -0.70
C ASP A 128 0.27 -11.74 -1.38
N LEU A 129 0.32 -12.64 -2.36
CA LEU A 129 -0.79 -13.04 -3.21
C LEU A 129 -0.54 -14.40 -3.85
N SER A 130 -1.65 -15.04 -4.23
CA SER A 130 -1.69 -16.25 -5.05
C SER A 130 -2.56 -16.04 -6.30
N CYS A 131 -2.25 -16.82 -7.33
CA CYS A 131 -3.11 -17.00 -8.50
C CYS A 131 -3.62 -18.45 -8.53
N ALA A 132 -4.79 -18.67 -9.14
CA ALA A 132 -5.25 -19.98 -9.59
C ALA A 132 -5.78 -19.87 -11.03
N SER A 133 -5.36 -20.75 -11.93
CA SER A 133 -5.89 -20.81 -13.29
C SER A 133 -7.35 -21.24 -13.31
N THR A 134 -8.21 -20.49 -14.01
CA THR A 134 -9.61 -20.85 -14.25
C THR A 134 -9.75 -21.49 -15.64
N ALA A 135 -10.59 -22.53 -15.75
CA ALA A 135 -10.84 -23.19 -17.02
C ALA A 135 -11.55 -22.27 -18.02
N VAL A 136 -10.87 -21.93 -19.11
CA VAL A 136 -11.46 -21.24 -20.26
C VAL A 136 -12.33 -22.23 -21.06
N SER A 137 -13.56 -21.85 -21.38
CA SER A 137 -14.47 -22.66 -22.20
C SER A 137 -13.90 -22.91 -23.60
N ALA A 138 -13.91 -24.16 -24.07
CA ALA A 138 -13.23 -24.59 -25.29
C ALA A 138 -13.87 -24.13 -26.63
N ASP A 139 -14.97 -23.37 -26.59
CA ASP A 139 -15.70 -22.89 -27.78
C ASP A 139 -14.99 -21.69 -28.46
N ALA A 140 -13.76 -21.94 -28.93
CA ALA A 140 -12.82 -20.98 -29.51
C ALA A 140 -13.24 -20.39 -30.88
N SER A 141 -14.54 -20.24 -31.14
CA SER A 141 -15.12 -19.66 -32.37
C SER A 141 -15.67 -18.24 -32.17
N SER A 142 -15.60 -17.67 -30.96
CA SER A 142 -15.95 -16.27 -30.70
C SER A 142 -14.75 -15.46 -30.20
N SER A 143 -14.55 -14.28 -30.79
CA SER A 143 -13.49 -13.32 -30.42
C SER A 143 -13.73 -12.59 -29.08
N SER A 144 -14.60 -13.14 -28.24
CA SER A 144 -15.01 -12.61 -26.93
C SER A 144 -14.63 -13.51 -25.76
N LEU A 145 -14.07 -14.70 -26.03
CA LEU A 145 -13.53 -15.56 -24.98
C LEU A 145 -12.13 -15.11 -24.57
N PRO A 146 -11.79 -15.20 -23.27
CA PRO A 146 -10.44 -14.92 -22.79
C PRO A 146 -9.44 -15.97 -23.30
N VAL A 147 -8.22 -15.51 -23.58
CA VAL A 147 -7.05 -16.33 -23.89
C VAL A 147 -6.54 -17.07 -22.64
N ALA A 148 -6.69 -16.46 -21.46
CA ALA A 148 -6.42 -17.06 -20.15
C ALA A 148 -7.26 -16.36 -19.07
N GLU A 149 -7.64 -17.08 -18.01
CA GLU A 149 -8.26 -16.50 -16.81
C GLU A 149 -7.53 -16.96 -15.54
N PHE A 150 -7.33 -16.03 -14.60
CA PHE A 150 -6.77 -16.32 -13.28
C PHE A 150 -7.59 -15.68 -12.17
N ASP A 151 -7.81 -16.45 -11.11
CA ASP A 151 -8.37 -15.96 -9.85
C ASP A 151 -7.21 -15.53 -8.95
N LEU A 152 -7.13 -14.23 -8.69
CA LEU A 152 -6.18 -13.57 -7.81
C LEU A 152 -6.76 -13.56 -6.38
N THR A 153 -6.00 -14.04 -5.41
CA THR A 153 -6.29 -13.83 -3.98
C THR A 153 -5.22 -12.95 -3.37
N LEU A 154 -5.62 -11.79 -2.84
CA LEU A 154 -4.72 -10.83 -2.19
C LEU A 154 -4.63 -11.14 -0.69
N HIS A 155 -3.54 -11.76 -0.26
CA HIS A 155 -3.33 -12.20 1.12
C HIS A 155 -2.84 -11.07 2.04
N SER A 156 -2.20 -10.04 1.49
CA SER A 156 -1.77 -8.85 2.24
C SER A 156 -1.45 -7.65 1.33
N PHE A 157 -1.26 -6.49 1.96
CA PHE A 157 -0.76 -5.26 1.34
C PHE A 157 0.51 -4.76 2.06
N PRO A 158 1.34 -3.90 1.44
CA PRO A 158 2.66 -3.59 1.96
C PRO A 158 2.63 -2.62 3.13
N VAL A 159 3.10 -3.06 4.31
CA VAL A 159 3.06 -2.30 5.58
C VAL A 159 3.70 -0.91 5.49
N TYR A 160 4.70 -0.72 4.62
CA TYR A 160 5.33 0.58 4.41
C TYR A 160 4.43 1.51 3.58
N PRO A 161 4.33 2.82 3.88
CA PRO A 161 3.38 3.72 3.21
C PRO A 161 3.60 3.90 1.70
N VAL A 162 2.87 3.12 0.89
CA VAL A 162 2.86 3.13 -0.59
C VAL A 162 1.58 3.72 -1.19
N MET A 163 0.80 4.42 -0.38
CA MET A 163 -0.42 5.12 -0.79
C MET A 163 -0.19 6.63 -0.75
N ASN A 164 -1.11 7.40 -1.33
CA ASN A 164 -1.19 8.86 -1.17
C ASN A 164 -2.66 9.32 -1.15
N ASN A 165 -2.91 10.62 -1.21
CA ASN A 165 -4.27 11.18 -1.21
C ASN A 165 -5.13 10.84 -2.46
N LEU A 166 -4.53 10.39 -3.58
CA LEU A 166 -5.23 10.01 -4.82
C LEU A 166 -5.30 8.48 -5.02
N PHE A 167 -4.30 7.76 -4.52
CA PHE A 167 -4.03 6.35 -4.77
C PHE A 167 -4.00 5.64 -3.41
N HIS A 168 -5.16 5.16 -2.96
CA HIS A 168 -5.34 4.49 -1.68
C HIS A 168 -6.52 3.52 -1.71
N HIS A 169 -6.50 2.53 -0.81
CA HIS A 169 -7.61 1.61 -0.59
C HIS A 169 -7.70 1.16 0.88
N ALA A 170 -8.89 0.75 1.32
CA ALA A 170 -9.12 0.19 2.66
C ALA A 170 -9.02 -1.36 2.70
N GLY A 171 -8.32 -1.99 1.74
CA GLY A 171 -8.10 -3.44 1.69
C GLY A 171 -9.08 -4.20 0.79
N ASN A 172 -10.16 -3.53 0.40
CA ASN A 172 -11.12 -3.97 -0.60
C ASN A 172 -11.08 -3.03 -1.83
N PRO A 173 -10.00 -3.01 -2.63
CA PRO A 173 -9.96 -2.23 -3.87
C PRO A 173 -11.03 -2.70 -4.84
N SER A 174 -11.57 -1.78 -5.65
CA SER A 174 -12.49 -2.11 -6.73
C SER A 174 -11.77 -2.84 -7.85
N ALA A 175 -12.46 -3.75 -8.54
CA ALA A 175 -11.94 -4.33 -9.78
C ALA A 175 -11.64 -3.25 -10.85
N SER A 176 -12.30 -2.09 -10.79
CA SER A 176 -12.04 -0.93 -11.67
C SER A 176 -10.75 -0.17 -11.35
N ASP A 177 -10.14 -0.40 -10.18
CA ASP A 177 -8.87 0.23 -9.80
C ASP A 177 -7.67 -0.45 -10.48
N PHE A 178 -7.92 -1.61 -11.11
CA PHE A 178 -7.02 -2.37 -11.95
C PHE A 178 -7.37 -2.16 -13.43
N SER A 179 -6.35 -2.01 -14.27
CA SER A 179 -6.53 -1.84 -15.72
C SER A 179 -5.39 -2.46 -16.52
N CYS A 180 -5.55 -2.52 -17.83
CA CYS A 180 -4.50 -2.90 -18.76
C CYS A 180 -4.28 -1.81 -19.82
N ASP A 181 -3.09 -1.79 -20.42
CA ASP A 181 -2.78 -1.08 -21.65
C ASP A 181 -2.29 -2.10 -22.71
N PRO A 182 -2.98 -2.25 -23.86
CA PRO A 182 -4.21 -1.55 -24.23
C PRO A 182 -5.42 -1.97 -23.36
N PRO A 183 -6.42 -1.10 -23.15
CA PRO A 183 -7.56 -1.36 -22.26
C PRO A 183 -8.47 -2.50 -22.71
N SER A 184 -8.36 -2.95 -23.96
CA SER A 184 -9.02 -4.14 -24.49
C SER A 184 -8.26 -5.45 -24.21
N ALA A 185 -7.02 -5.40 -23.71
CA ALA A 185 -6.17 -6.57 -23.54
C ALA A 185 -6.60 -7.45 -22.35
N CYS A 186 -7.18 -6.87 -21.30
CA CYS A 186 -7.67 -7.62 -20.15
C CYS A 186 -8.93 -6.99 -19.53
N ARG A 187 -9.59 -7.75 -18.66
CA ARG A 187 -10.69 -7.29 -17.81
C ARG A 187 -10.52 -7.83 -16.41
N PHE A 188 -10.75 -6.98 -15.41
CA PHE A 188 -10.84 -7.37 -14.01
C PHE A 188 -12.30 -7.47 -13.57
N THR A 189 -12.65 -8.47 -12.76
CA THR A 189 -13.93 -8.56 -12.07
C THR A 189 -13.74 -8.93 -10.61
N SER A 190 -14.58 -8.42 -9.70
CA SER A 190 -14.58 -8.87 -8.32
C SER A 190 -15.20 -10.26 -8.20
N LEU A 191 -14.57 -11.11 -7.38
CA LEU A 191 -15.14 -12.38 -6.93
C LEU A 191 -15.58 -12.30 -5.46
N THR A 192 -15.05 -11.35 -4.70
CA THR A 192 -15.47 -11.10 -3.31
C THR A 192 -15.32 -9.62 -2.98
N ASP A 193 -16.41 -8.99 -2.57
CA ASP A 193 -16.47 -7.58 -2.11
C ASP A 193 -17.09 -7.43 -0.71
N ALA A 194 -17.72 -8.48 -0.18
CA ALA A 194 -18.39 -8.48 1.11
C ALA A 194 -17.50 -9.13 2.19
N ASN A 195 -17.50 -8.56 3.40
CA ASN A 195 -16.73 -9.05 4.54
C ASN A 195 -15.24 -9.28 4.20
N ILE A 196 -14.55 -8.25 3.68
CA ILE A 196 -13.13 -8.27 3.28
C ILE A 196 -12.23 -7.68 4.38
N LYS A 197 -11.03 -8.26 4.59
CA LYS A 197 -10.04 -7.82 5.59
C LYS A 197 -9.73 -6.33 5.41
N ALA A 198 -9.96 -5.54 6.45
CA ALA A 198 -9.78 -4.08 6.41
C ALA A 198 -8.30 -3.72 6.53
N TYR A 199 -7.78 -3.00 5.53
CA TYR A 199 -6.42 -2.47 5.52
C TYR A 199 -6.43 -1.06 6.11
N LEU A 200 -6.00 -0.94 7.36
CA LEU A 200 -6.22 0.24 8.20
C LEU A 200 -4.90 0.86 8.68
N PRO A 201 -4.85 2.19 8.91
CA PRO A 201 -3.73 2.83 9.59
C PRO A 201 -3.43 2.12 10.91
N CYS A 202 -2.15 1.85 11.13
CA CYS A 202 -1.64 1.14 12.31
C CYS A 202 -2.29 -0.23 12.57
N SER A 203 -2.89 -0.85 11.54
CA SER A 203 -3.70 -2.07 11.68
C SER A 203 -4.85 -1.93 12.70
N ASN A 204 -5.38 -0.72 12.91
CA ASN A 204 -6.37 -0.39 13.96
C ASN A 204 -5.84 -0.48 15.41
N HIS A 205 -4.52 -0.59 15.63
CA HIS A 205 -3.90 -0.62 16.97
C HIS A 205 -3.03 0.61 17.22
N GLY A 206 -3.29 1.32 18.33
CA GLY A 206 -2.57 2.54 18.73
C GLY A 206 -2.94 3.79 17.90
N LEU A 207 -2.15 4.86 18.03
CA LEU A 207 -2.44 6.18 17.45
C LEU A 207 -1.44 6.55 16.35
N CYS A 208 -1.93 6.98 15.20
CA CYS A 208 -1.08 7.50 14.12
C CYS A 208 -0.58 8.92 14.43
N ASN A 209 0.74 9.13 14.46
CA ASN A 209 1.32 10.47 14.47
C ASN A 209 1.43 10.98 13.02
N ALA A 210 0.45 11.77 12.60
CA ALA A 210 0.39 12.31 11.23
C ALA A 210 1.55 13.26 10.85
N VAL A 211 2.37 13.72 11.80
CA VAL A 211 3.55 14.57 11.51
C VAL A 211 4.80 13.72 11.25
N SER A 212 5.01 12.66 12.02
CA SER A 212 6.19 11.79 11.88
C SER A 212 5.94 10.57 10.98
N GLY A 213 4.69 10.14 10.82
CA GLY A 213 4.30 8.89 10.17
C GLY A 213 4.49 7.66 11.08
N HIS A 214 4.78 7.86 12.37
CA HIS A 214 5.04 6.77 13.31
C HIS A 214 3.81 6.40 14.15
N LEU A 215 3.84 5.19 14.68
CA LEU A 215 2.90 4.70 15.67
C LEU A 215 3.24 5.28 17.04
N ASN A 216 2.27 5.97 17.66
CA ASN A 216 2.29 6.33 19.07
C ASN A 216 1.46 5.30 19.86
N GLY A 217 2.08 4.62 20.83
CA GLY A 217 1.39 3.72 21.76
C GLY A 217 2.03 2.33 21.88
N PRO A 218 1.52 1.48 22.79
CA PRO A 218 2.05 0.14 23.02
C PRO A 218 1.73 -0.80 21.84
N VAL A 219 2.77 -1.42 21.28
CA VAL A 219 2.61 -2.52 20.31
C VAL A 219 2.32 -3.80 21.07
N THR A 220 1.15 -4.40 20.84
CA THR A 220 0.82 -5.73 21.39
C THR A 220 1.17 -6.79 20.35
N ILE A 221 2.25 -7.55 20.57
CA ILE A 221 2.59 -8.69 19.73
C ILE A 221 1.70 -9.87 20.14
N GLN A 222 0.63 -10.12 19.37
CA GLN A 222 -0.17 -11.34 19.51
C GLN A 222 0.31 -12.39 18.49
N GLY A 223 0.92 -13.46 18.99
CA GLY A 223 1.33 -14.60 18.20
C GLY A 223 1.42 -15.85 19.07
N ASN A 224 0.65 -16.89 18.73
CA ASN A 224 0.68 -18.16 19.43
C ASN A 224 1.66 -19.14 18.74
N VAL A 225 2.50 -19.78 19.56
CA VAL A 225 3.40 -20.90 19.22
C VAL A 225 4.54 -20.59 18.23
N LEU A 226 5.72 -20.30 18.81
CA LEU A 226 7.01 -20.46 18.13
C LEU A 226 7.25 -21.96 17.88
N HIS A 227 6.98 -22.45 16.66
CA HIS A 227 7.38 -23.80 16.27
C HIS A 227 8.89 -23.84 16.07
N ALA A 228 9.57 -24.62 16.90
CA ALA A 228 11.02 -24.75 16.85
C ALA A 228 11.43 -25.60 15.64
N ASN A 229 12.18 -25.01 14.71
CA ASN A 229 13.13 -25.77 13.90
C ASN A 229 14.40 -24.96 13.62
N HIS A 230 15.50 -25.49 14.18
CA HIS A 230 16.91 -25.15 13.96
C HIS A 230 17.53 -23.85 14.54
N THR A 231 18.65 -24.09 15.23
CA THR A 231 19.83 -23.23 15.48
C THR A 231 19.80 -22.10 16.53
N THR A 232 20.13 -22.49 17.77
CA THR A 232 21.20 -21.93 18.64
C THR A 232 21.58 -20.45 18.53
N LEU A 233 21.32 -19.69 19.60
CA LEU A 233 22.01 -18.44 19.96
C LEU A 233 22.53 -18.53 21.41
N ALA A 234 23.76 -18.10 21.64
CA ALA A 234 24.42 -18.16 22.95
C ALA A 234 24.16 -16.88 23.76
N GLY A 235 23.68 -17.04 25.01
CA GLY A 235 23.34 -15.92 25.89
C GLY A 235 21.86 -15.56 25.80
N GLY A 236 21.05 -16.09 26.71
CA GLY A 236 19.59 -16.09 26.58
C GLY A 236 18.86 -14.82 27.02
N VAL A 237 17.67 -14.65 26.44
CA VAL A 237 16.59 -13.77 26.90
C VAL A 237 15.34 -14.62 27.15
N THR A 238 14.50 -14.24 28.11
CA THR A 238 13.15 -14.80 28.27
C THR A 238 12.25 -13.83 29.01
N VAL A 239 11.00 -13.72 28.58
CA VAL A 239 10.01 -12.82 29.15
C VAL A 239 9.02 -13.63 30.01
N ARG A 240 8.96 -13.34 31.31
CA ARG A 240 7.83 -13.68 32.19
C ARG A 240 7.62 -12.56 33.18
N GLY A 241 6.43 -11.97 33.19
CA GLY A 241 6.08 -10.87 34.09
C GLY A 241 6.51 -9.48 33.59
N THR A 242 6.01 -8.47 34.29
CA THR A 242 5.97 -7.05 33.88
C THR A 242 7.36 -6.40 33.78
N THR A 243 7.92 -6.35 32.58
CA THR A 243 9.12 -5.56 32.24
C THR A 243 9.08 -5.16 30.76
N ALA A 244 9.51 -3.95 30.40
CA ALA A 244 9.75 -3.47 29.03
C ALA A 244 11.29 -3.39 28.81
N ILE A 245 11.93 -3.15 27.65
CA ILE A 245 11.66 -2.32 26.44
C ILE A 245 11.78 -0.80 26.69
N HIS A 246 13.01 -0.28 26.55
CA HIS A 246 13.41 1.13 26.61
C HIS A 246 14.77 1.21 25.80
N SER A 247 15.01 2.20 24.93
CA SER A 247 16.22 2.44 24.09
C SER A 247 16.72 3.90 24.20
N GLU A 248 17.77 4.37 23.53
CA GLU A 248 18.25 5.76 23.75
C GLU A 248 17.25 6.88 23.33
N ASP A 249 16.33 6.61 22.39
CA ASP A 249 15.15 7.45 22.07
C ASP A 249 13.86 7.01 22.81
N LEU A 250 13.99 6.00 23.66
CA LEU A 250 12.95 5.40 24.48
C LEU A 250 13.55 5.05 25.86
N GLY A 251 14.29 5.88 26.62
CA GLY A 251 14.88 5.59 27.97
C GLY A 251 15.53 4.20 28.35
N SER A 252 15.47 3.75 29.63
CA SER A 252 16.14 2.50 30.14
C SER A 252 15.27 1.53 31.02
N VAL A 253 14.90 0.31 30.58
CA VAL A 253 14.19 -0.71 31.40
C VAL A 253 14.58 -2.14 31.05
N THR A 254 14.40 -2.99 32.05
CA THR A 254 15.26 -4.10 32.44
C THR A 254 14.46 -5.39 32.44
N VAL A 255 14.87 -6.42 31.72
CA VAL A 255 14.15 -7.71 31.62
C VAL A 255 14.95 -8.84 32.29
N GLY A 256 14.25 -9.72 33.01
CA GLY A 256 14.81 -10.85 33.74
C GLY A 256 15.24 -12.07 32.89
N LYS A 257 15.76 -13.09 33.57
CA LYS A 257 16.62 -14.15 33.02
C LYS A 257 15.86 -15.40 32.54
N LEU A 258 16.13 -15.88 31.32
CA LEU A 258 16.11 -17.30 30.86
C LEU A 258 16.62 -17.36 29.39
N THR A 259 16.53 -18.51 28.68
CA THR A 259 17.73 -19.09 28.05
C THR A 259 17.92 -19.12 26.52
N SER A 260 16.96 -18.80 25.64
CA SER A 260 17.19 -18.80 24.17
C SER A 260 16.27 -17.84 23.41
N LEU A 261 16.83 -17.11 22.43
CA LEU A 261 16.13 -16.21 21.51
C LEU A 261 16.43 -16.62 20.06
N VAL A 262 15.48 -16.51 19.11
CA VAL A 262 15.67 -16.94 17.71
C VAL A 262 15.45 -15.82 16.67
N ALA A 263 14.74 -14.75 17.01
CA ALA A 263 14.76 -13.49 16.25
C ALA A 263 14.32 -12.32 17.13
N LEU A 264 14.81 -11.12 16.80
CA LEU A 264 14.30 -9.84 17.30
C LEU A 264 14.23 -8.86 16.12
N SER A 265 13.09 -8.26 15.87
CA SER A 265 12.94 -7.17 14.90
C SER A 265 12.71 -5.85 15.65
N VAL A 266 13.75 -5.01 15.69
CA VAL A 266 13.67 -3.63 16.19
C VAL A 266 14.21 -2.72 15.09
N THR A 267 13.45 -1.69 14.75
CA THR A 267 13.74 -0.76 13.66
C THR A 267 14.82 0.26 14.02
N ASP A 268 15.71 0.54 13.07
CA ASP A 268 16.64 1.67 13.09
C ASP A 268 16.00 2.91 12.43
N ALA A 269 16.38 4.10 12.90
CA ALA A 269 15.93 5.41 12.46
C ALA A 269 16.55 5.86 11.11
N ALA A 270 16.60 4.97 10.12
CA ALA A 270 17.03 5.29 8.76
C ALA A 270 16.50 4.35 7.65
N SER A 271 16.02 3.15 7.97
CA SER A 271 15.74 2.13 6.95
C SER A 271 14.59 1.18 7.31
N ALA A 272 13.77 0.91 6.28
CA ALA A 272 12.68 -0.06 6.16
C ALA A 272 12.43 -1.00 7.35
N CYS A 273 11.22 -0.97 7.90
CA CYS A 273 10.73 -2.00 8.80
C CYS A 273 10.73 -3.36 8.06
N LEU A 274 11.49 -4.33 8.57
CA LEU A 274 11.59 -5.65 7.97
C LEU A 274 10.22 -6.36 8.01
N THR A 275 9.81 -6.86 6.84
CA THR A 275 8.78 -7.88 6.74
C THR A 275 9.18 -9.12 7.53
N CYS A 276 8.26 -9.67 8.34
CA CYS A 276 8.24 -11.11 8.62
C CYS A 276 7.94 -11.83 7.31
N ARG A 277 8.98 -12.10 6.49
CA ARG A 277 8.86 -12.88 5.27
C ARG A 277 9.33 -14.29 5.56
N HIS A 278 8.46 -15.28 5.37
CA HIS A 278 8.89 -16.67 5.31
C HIS A 278 9.84 -16.81 4.11
N ALA A 279 11.07 -17.26 4.37
CA ALA A 279 11.94 -17.78 3.33
C ALA A 279 11.67 -19.28 3.25
N GLU A 280 10.93 -19.71 2.23
CA GLU A 280 11.01 -21.08 1.72
C GLU A 280 11.78 -21.03 0.41
N ASN A 281 12.88 -21.78 0.35
CA ASN A 281 13.62 -22.01 -0.88
C ASN A 281 14.31 -23.38 -0.80
N HIS A 282 13.97 -24.24 -1.75
CA HIS A 282 14.65 -25.49 -2.13
C HIS A 282 14.78 -26.62 -1.08
N VAL A 283 14.05 -27.70 -1.36
CA VAL A 283 14.67 -28.87 -2.00
C VAL A 283 14.09 -28.99 -3.42
#